data_AF-A0A3S3SNG1-F1
#
_entry.id   AF-A0A3S3SNG1-F1
#
_cell.length_a   1.000
_cell.length_b   1.000
_cell.length_c   1.000
_cell.angle_alpha   90.00
_cell.angle_beta   90.00
_cell.angle_gamma   90.00
#
_symmetry.space_group_name_H-M   'P 1'
#
loop_
_entity.id
_entity.type
_entity.pdbx_description
1 polymer ?
#
loop_
_entity_poly.entity_id
_entity_poly.type
_entity_poly.pdbx_seq_one_letter_code
_entity_poly.pdbx_strand_id
1 'polypeptide(L)'
;MEKNQLKNIPEIFSATWALYKNRVIPLAIVSLLSLLVSIMLLLSGGAAAFFSLGGQPFFTGDPQEILLNPAVIGTGALLLLVAFLLMTWCHAAILTVAVRQDISIISGLVRSWKYVFPLPWISSLYVGIVIAGSLFLVIPGLALALSMSLCFFVMVEEERTGIDALLASRLYIRGHWWNTLFKFLLIWILSLAISLLPFPVGPILSLLFTPFLMLYMVTVYHDLKECSGEVDPSFGSGWCWVLSGVFGFLLPLLAFIGSIVALGPQLPEIIKQVKTEVNRTLGTNIFPQPQADSKESVDERENIKVPIVRQLPSVDGFLIWRDPIGDTYNPFLDIKEVSAKGDQGELMLTITMTRSLSAYFLTVKAGDFDPLISFYLDTDINKATGGTPFGQQQGRNGYDLDIQVQLVVKQEKNAKSASGEIDVSLYQIDGNERRSFGMLDKKGVTVSGDTVTVRLPYSQLKVAPGDTARICYREAAQEQGQGRGLAKDKLVPLK
;
A
#
# COMPACT_ATOMS: atom_id res chain seq x y z
N MET A 1 -4.10 57.34 33.27
CA MET A 1 -3.92 56.48 32.09
C MET A 1 -5.30 56.11 31.60
N GLU A 2 -5.75 56.67 30.46
CA GLU A 2 -6.94 56.15 29.78
C GLU A 2 -6.72 54.66 29.53
N LYS A 3 -7.69 53.82 29.89
CA LYS A 3 -7.63 52.41 29.55
C LYS A 3 -7.56 52.33 28.02
N ASN A 4 -6.48 51.77 27.48
CA ASN A 4 -6.36 51.48 26.05
C ASN A 4 -7.56 50.61 25.66
N GLN A 5 -8.54 51.23 25.01
CA GLN A 5 -9.73 50.55 24.51
C GLN A 5 -9.32 49.77 23.26
N LEU A 6 -9.74 48.51 23.17
CA LEU A 6 -9.48 47.67 21.99
C LEU A 6 -10.04 48.33 20.73
N LYS A 7 -9.26 48.29 19.65
CA LYS A 7 -9.70 48.82 18.36
C LYS A 7 -10.94 48.08 17.88
N ASN A 8 -11.86 48.84 17.29
CA ASN A 8 -13.09 48.28 16.71
C ASN A 8 -12.79 47.49 15.43
N ILE A 9 -13.72 46.65 14.97
CA ILE A 9 -13.57 45.86 13.74
C ILE A 9 -13.17 46.72 12.52
N PRO A 10 -13.81 47.89 12.24
CA PRO A 10 -13.43 48.72 11.10
C PRO A 10 -12.01 49.28 11.20
N GLU A 11 -11.55 49.60 12.40
CA GLU A 11 -10.19 50.10 12.66
C GLU A 11 -9.15 49.00 12.41
N ILE A 12 -9.40 47.78 12.92
CA ILE A 12 -8.56 46.61 12.65
C ILE A 12 -8.51 46.31 11.15
N PHE A 13 -9.65 46.36 10.45
CA PHE A 13 -9.71 46.10 9.01
C PHE A 13 -8.95 47.17 8.21
N SER A 14 -9.11 48.44 8.57
CA SER A 14 -8.38 49.56 7.93
C SER A 14 -6.87 49.45 8.15
N ALA A 15 -6.44 49.16 9.38
CA ALA A 15 -5.03 48.93 9.71
C ALA A 15 -4.48 47.71 8.95
N THR A 16 -5.23 46.61 8.90
CA THR A 16 -4.85 45.42 8.14
C THR A 16 -4.73 45.72 6.65
N TRP A 17 -5.64 46.50 6.08
CA TRP A 17 -5.62 46.88 4.67
C TRP A 17 -4.42 47.76 4.33
N ALA A 18 -4.06 48.68 5.23
CA ALA A 18 -2.84 49.49 5.09
C ALA A 18 -1.57 48.61 5.13
N LEU A 19 -1.51 47.66 6.07
CA LEU A 19 -0.41 46.68 6.12
C LEU A 19 -0.37 45.80 4.87
N TYR A 20 -1.53 45.34 4.40
CA TYR A 20 -1.63 44.50 3.22
C TYR A 20 -1.08 45.20 1.98
N LYS A 21 -1.45 46.46 1.73
CA LYS A 21 -0.88 47.24 0.62
C LYS A 21 0.64 47.30 0.65
N ASN A 22 1.22 47.43 1.84
CA ASN A 22 2.67 47.54 2.01
C ASN A 22 3.40 46.20 1.99
N ARG A 23 2.72 45.09 2.30
CA ARG A 23 3.37 43.79 2.59
C ARG A 23 2.89 42.63 1.71
N VAL A 24 1.90 42.85 0.85
CA VAL A 24 1.38 41.79 -0.04
C VAL A 24 2.46 41.23 -0.95
N ILE A 25 3.37 42.06 -1.48
CA ILE A 25 4.44 41.58 -2.38
C ILE A 25 5.43 40.65 -1.64
N PRO A 26 6.04 41.04 -0.51
CA PRO A 26 6.86 40.12 0.30
C PRO A 26 6.16 38.81 0.64
N LEU A 27 4.91 38.88 1.12
CA LEU A 27 4.15 37.68 1.50
C LEU A 27 3.83 36.81 0.29
N ALA A 28 3.44 37.40 -0.84
CA ALA A 28 3.17 36.67 -2.08
C ALA A 28 4.42 35.96 -2.61
N ILE A 29 5.60 36.60 -2.55
CA ILE A 29 6.87 35.99 -2.97
C ILE A 29 7.20 34.78 -2.09
N VAL A 30 7.09 34.90 -0.77
CA VAL A 30 7.37 33.78 0.15
C VAL A 30 6.34 32.65 -0.02
N SER A 31 5.06 32.98 -0.21
CA SER A 31 4.02 31.99 -0.50
C SER A 31 4.25 31.28 -1.83
N LEU A 32 4.66 32.00 -2.88
CA LEU A 32 5.00 31.42 -4.18
C LEU A 32 6.21 30.49 -4.07
N LEU A 33 7.22 30.86 -3.28
CA LEU A 33 8.35 29.99 -2.98
C LEU A 33 7.89 28.71 -2.27
N SER A 34 6.98 28.80 -1.31
CA SER A 34 6.39 27.63 -0.63
C SER A 34 5.66 26.72 -1.62
N LEU A 35 4.91 27.29 -2.58
CA LEU A 35 4.23 26.53 -3.62
C LEU A 35 5.24 25.82 -4.54
N LEU A 36 6.30 26.51 -4.96
CA LEU A 36 7.37 25.94 -5.78
C LEU A 36 8.04 24.76 -5.07
N VAL A 37 8.39 24.91 -3.79
CA VAL A 37 8.96 23.85 -2.96
C VAL A 37 8.02 22.65 -2.91
N SER A 38 6.71 22.88 -2.73
CA SER A 38 5.70 21.81 -2.71
C SER A 38 5.64 21.04 -4.04
N ILE A 39 5.64 21.76 -5.17
CA ILE A 39 5.63 21.15 -6.50
C ILE A 39 6.91 20.33 -6.73
N MET A 40 8.07 20.87 -6.37
CA MET A 40 9.36 20.17 -6.52
C MET A 40 9.43 18.91 -5.66
N LEU A 41 8.87 18.94 -4.44
CA LEU A 41 8.76 17.76 -3.57
C LEU A 41 7.82 16.70 -4.16
N LEU A 42 6.70 17.11 -4.74
CA LEU A 42 5.78 16.19 -5.40
C LEU A 42 6.42 15.53 -6.63
N LEU A 43 7.10 16.32 -7.46
CA LEU A 43 7.82 15.82 -8.63
C LEU A 43 8.98 14.89 -8.25
N SER A 44 9.77 15.25 -7.23
CA SER A 44 10.87 14.39 -6.74
C SER A 44 10.36 13.12 -6.06
N GLY A 45 9.23 13.16 -5.35
CA GLY A 45 8.52 11.99 -4.85
C GLY A 45 8.16 11.00 -5.96
N GLY A 46 7.53 11.48 -7.02
CA GLY A 46 7.19 10.67 -8.18
C GLY A 46 8.41 10.09 -8.88
N ALA A 47 9.44 10.91 -9.12
CA ALA A 47 10.68 10.47 -9.74
C ALA A 47 11.43 9.42 -8.90
N ALA A 48 11.54 9.63 -7.59
CA ALA A 48 12.21 8.70 -6.69
C ALA A 48 11.49 7.34 -6.62
N ALA A 49 10.16 7.35 -6.55
CA ALA A 49 9.35 6.13 -6.64
C ALA A 49 9.61 5.41 -7.98
N PHE A 50 9.58 6.13 -9.10
CA PHE A 50 9.85 5.58 -10.43
C PHE A 50 11.24 4.91 -10.52
N PHE A 51 12.30 5.58 -10.07
CA PHE A 51 13.66 5.01 -10.10
C PHE A 51 13.85 3.84 -9.13
N SER A 52 13.25 3.90 -7.95
CA SER A 52 13.37 2.83 -6.94
C SER A 52 12.79 1.48 -7.40
N LEU A 53 11.89 1.51 -8.37
CA LEU A 53 11.22 0.31 -8.91
C LEU A 53 11.83 -0.16 -10.24
N GLY A 54 12.88 0.48 -10.76
CA GLY A 54 13.46 0.13 -12.07
C GLY A 54 12.61 0.57 -13.27
N GLY A 55 11.72 1.56 -13.08
CA GLY A 55 10.98 2.27 -14.12
C GLY A 55 9.77 1.52 -14.71
N GLN A 56 9.96 0.29 -15.22
CA GLN A 56 8.87 -0.48 -15.85
C GLN A 56 7.75 -0.90 -14.86
N PRO A 57 8.05 -1.44 -13.67
CA PRO A 57 7.02 -1.91 -12.73
C PRO A 57 6.15 -0.78 -12.18
N PHE A 58 6.58 0.48 -12.23
CA PHE A 58 5.78 1.59 -11.71
C PHE A 58 4.46 1.80 -12.49
N PHE A 59 4.45 1.49 -13.79
CA PHE A 59 3.26 1.65 -14.64
C PHE A 59 2.47 0.35 -14.84
N THR A 60 3.12 -0.80 -14.71
CA THR A 60 2.52 -2.11 -15.03
C THR A 60 2.38 -3.05 -13.83
N GLY A 61 3.05 -2.76 -12.71
CA GLY A 61 3.03 -3.59 -11.52
C GLY A 61 1.74 -3.46 -10.73
N ASP A 62 1.47 -4.47 -9.90
CA ASP A 62 0.40 -4.39 -8.91
C ASP A 62 0.70 -3.24 -7.93
N PRO A 63 -0.18 -2.24 -7.77
CA PRO A 63 0.00 -1.15 -6.82
C PRO A 63 0.32 -1.63 -5.41
N GLN A 64 -0.15 -2.82 -5.01
CA GLN A 64 0.10 -3.38 -3.69
C GLN A 64 1.55 -3.83 -3.51
N GLU A 65 2.15 -4.47 -4.51
CA GLU A 65 3.56 -4.88 -4.47
C GLU A 65 4.50 -3.66 -4.47
N ILE A 66 4.12 -2.63 -5.23
CA ILE A 66 4.84 -1.36 -5.26
C ILE A 66 4.84 -0.68 -3.89
N LEU A 67 3.68 -0.59 -3.25
CA LEU A 67 3.52 0.10 -1.97
C LEU A 67 4.23 -0.62 -0.81
N LEU A 68 4.30 -1.95 -0.88
CA LEU A 68 4.94 -2.78 0.15
C LEU A 68 6.45 -2.96 -0.06
N ASN A 69 7.01 -2.43 -1.14
CA ASN A 69 8.43 -2.50 -1.39
C ASN A 69 9.21 -1.68 -0.33
N PRO A 70 10.13 -2.28 0.44
CA PRO A 70 10.83 -1.60 1.53
C PRO A 70 11.69 -0.42 1.06
N ALA A 71 12.22 -0.45 -0.17
CA ALA A 71 12.97 0.66 -0.74
C ALA A 71 12.07 1.87 -1.05
N VAL A 72 10.86 1.61 -1.57
CA VAL A 72 9.84 2.65 -1.80
C VAL A 72 9.41 3.25 -0.46
N ILE A 73 9.15 2.42 0.56
CA ILE A 73 8.78 2.88 1.90
C ILE A 73 9.89 3.74 2.51
N GLY A 74 11.14 3.28 2.48
CA GLY A 74 12.28 4.02 3.03
C GLY A 74 12.51 5.35 2.34
N THR A 75 12.48 5.36 1.00
CA THR A 75 12.64 6.57 0.19
C THR A 75 11.47 7.54 0.40
N GLY A 76 10.24 7.03 0.44
CA GLY A 76 9.04 7.80 0.71
C GLY A 76 9.07 8.44 2.11
N ALA A 77 9.47 7.70 3.13
CA ALA A 77 9.61 8.22 4.50
C ALA A 77 10.66 9.34 4.58
N LEU A 78 11.81 9.18 3.92
CA LEU A 78 12.85 10.22 3.86
C LEU A 78 12.35 11.47 3.14
N LEU A 79 11.68 11.32 2.00
CA LEU A 79 11.13 12.45 1.24
C LEU A 79 10.02 13.17 2.01
N LEU A 80 9.17 12.43 2.74
CA LEU A 80 8.17 13.01 3.63
C LEU A 80 8.81 13.82 4.76
N LEU A 81 9.91 13.34 5.34
CA LEU A 81 10.66 14.08 6.37
C LEU A 81 11.26 15.38 5.81
N VAL A 82 11.90 15.32 4.65
CA VAL A 82 12.45 16.50 3.95
C VAL A 82 11.33 17.49 3.62
N ALA A 83 10.20 16.99 3.10
CA ALA A 83 9.04 17.78 2.79
C ALA A 83 8.48 18.48 4.03
N PHE A 84 8.35 17.75 5.14
CA PHE A 84 7.89 18.28 6.41
C PHE A 84 8.78 19.43 6.91
N LEU A 85 10.11 19.26 6.89
CA LEU A 85 11.05 20.29 7.32
C LEU A 85 10.99 21.54 6.44
N LEU A 86 10.99 21.36 5.11
CA LEU A 86 10.93 22.48 4.18
C LEU A 86 9.60 23.24 4.25
N MET A 87 8.49 22.52 4.35
CA MET A 87 7.17 23.14 4.51
C MET A 87 7.09 23.92 5.82
N THR A 88 7.60 23.35 6.91
CA THR A 88 7.67 24.03 8.21
C THR A 88 8.52 25.30 8.13
N TRP A 89 9.66 25.25 7.44
CA TRP A 89 10.50 26.42 7.19
C TRP A 89 9.78 27.51 6.38
N CYS A 90 9.04 27.14 5.33
CA CYS A 90 8.24 28.10 4.56
C CYS A 90 7.14 28.76 5.41
N HIS A 91 6.43 27.99 6.23
CA HIS A 91 5.42 28.53 7.14
C HIS A 91 6.04 29.49 8.18
N ALA A 92 7.19 29.11 8.75
CA ALA A 92 7.95 29.99 9.65
C ALA A 92 8.41 31.28 8.97
N ALA A 93 8.77 31.23 7.68
CA ALA A 93 9.16 32.41 6.91
C ALA A 93 7.97 33.36 6.68
N ILE A 94 6.80 32.83 6.30
CA ILE A 94 5.58 33.62 6.13
C ILE A 94 5.21 34.30 7.44
N LEU A 95 5.20 33.55 8.55
CA LEU A 95 4.99 34.09 9.90
C LEU A 95 5.98 35.20 10.25
N THR A 96 7.27 34.98 10.00
CA THR A 96 8.34 35.95 10.31
C THR A 96 8.17 37.25 9.53
N VAL A 97 7.89 37.17 8.23
CA VAL A 97 7.70 38.33 7.36
C VAL A 97 6.39 39.08 7.67
N ALA A 98 5.34 38.35 8.06
CA ALA A 98 4.05 38.92 8.45
C ALA A 98 4.13 39.72 9.76
N VAL A 99 4.83 39.18 10.77
CA VAL A 99 4.95 39.80 12.10
C VAL A 99 5.98 40.93 12.11
N ARG A 100 7.16 40.72 11.53
CA ARG A 100 8.27 41.68 11.62
C ARG A 100 8.31 42.60 10.41
N GLN A 101 7.82 43.82 10.58
CA GLN A 101 7.64 44.80 9.51
C GLN A 101 8.96 45.36 8.96
N ASP A 102 10.02 45.35 9.75
CA ASP A 102 11.35 45.89 9.44
C ASP A 102 12.25 44.92 8.64
N ILE A 103 11.84 43.66 8.50
CA ILE A 103 12.66 42.61 7.91
C ILE A 103 12.43 42.50 6.39
N SER A 104 13.53 42.40 5.63
CA SER A 104 13.54 42.10 4.19
C SER A 104 13.20 40.63 3.92
N ILE A 105 12.74 40.29 2.71
CA ILE A 105 12.34 38.92 2.35
C ILE A 105 13.46 37.89 2.63
N ILE A 106 14.68 38.21 2.20
CA ILE A 106 15.85 37.32 2.34
C ILE A 106 16.21 37.16 3.82
N SER A 107 16.27 38.25 4.57
CA SER A 107 16.54 38.19 6.02
C SER A 107 15.44 37.43 6.77
N GLY A 108 14.19 37.51 6.31
CA GLY A 108 13.06 36.75 6.85
C GLY A 108 13.22 35.24 6.63
N LEU A 109 13.60 34.84 5.42
CA LEU A 109 13.86 33.43 5.06
C LEU A 109 15.05 32.83 5.83
N VAL A 110 16.11 33.61 6.04
CA VAL A 110 17.27 33.14 6.82
C VAL A 110 16.91 33.06 8.30
N ARG A 111 16.26 34.08 8.85
CA ARG A 111 15.89 34.12 10.27
C ARG A 111 14.84 33.06 10.64
N SER A 112 13.99 32.65 9.71
CA SER A 112 12.95 31.66 9.97
C SER A 112 13.49 30.26 10.29
N TRP A 113 14.75 29.94 9.96
CA TRP A 113 15.41 28.70 10.38
C TRP A 113 15.41 28.51 11.90
N LYS A 114 15.48 29.61 12.67
CA LYS A 114 15.37 29.58 14.14
C LYS A 114 14.04 28.98 14.63
N TYR A 115 12.99 29.09 13.82
CA TYR A 115 11.63 28.67 14.19
C TYR A 115 11.20 27.33 13.57
N VAL A 116 12.07 26.64 12.81
CA VAL A 116 11.75 25.36 12.17
C VAL A 116 11.41 24.26 13.19
N PHE A 117 12.08 24.21 14.34
CA PHE A 117 11.77 23.25 15.40
C PHE A 117 10.74 23.78 16.42
N PRO A 118 10.79 25.05 16.86
CA PRO A 118 9.76 25.61 17.73
C PRO A 118 8.34 25.57 17.15
N LEU A 119 8.17 25.83 15.84
CA LEU A 119 6.86 25.87 15.20
C LEU A 119 6.08 24.53 15.27
N PRO A 120 6.65 23.38 14.88
CA PRO A 120 5.95 22.10 14.98
C PRO A 120 5.79 21.67 16.44
N TRP A 121 6.71 22.03 17.33
CA TRP A 121 6.57 21.78 18.76
C TRP A 121 5.38 22.52 19.36
N ILE A 122 5.26 23.82 19.12
CA ILE A 122 4.12 24.63 19.58
C ILE A 122 2.83 24.17 18.91
N SER A 123 2.87 23.86 17.61
CA SER A 123 1.72 23.32 16.87
C SER A 123 1.22 22.00 17.48
N SER A 124 2.13 21.09 17.84
CA SER A 124 1.78 19.81 18.47
C SER A 124 1.13 20.02 19.84
N LEU A 125 1.69 20.88 20.69
CA LEU A 125 1.10 21.23 21.97
C LEU A 125 -0.28 21.89 21.81
N TYR A 126 -0.41 22.84 20.89
CA TYR A 126 -1.66 23.53 20.58
C TYR A 126 -2.75 22.53 20.16
N VAL A 127 -2.48 21.71 19.15
CA VAL A 127 -3.43 20.70 18.64
C VAL A 127 -3.79 19.71 19.74
N GLY A 128 -2.81 19.21 20.49
CA GLY A 128 -3.04 18.30 21.61
C GLY A 128 -3.98 18.89 22.67
N ILE A 129 -3.73 20.13 23.12
CA ILE A 129 -4.57 20.80 24.11
C ILE A 129 -6.00 21.01 23.57
N VAL A 130 -6.14 21.39 22.30
CA VAL A 130 -7.45 21.58 21.67
C VAL A 130 -8.22 20.27 21.54
N ILE A 131 -7.56 19.18 21.15
CA ILE A 131 -8.17 17.85 21.09
C ILE A 131 -8.59 17.39 22.49
N ALA A 132 -7.70 17.50 23.48
CA ALA A 132 -8.02 17.15 24.86
C ALA A 132 -9.23 17.95 25.38
N GLY A 133 -9.30 19.25 25.11
CA GLY A 133 -10.45 20.09 25.44
C GLY A 133 -11.73 19.66 24.72
N SER A 134 -11.62 19.33 23.43
CA SER A 134 -12.75 18.92 22.58
C SER A 134 -13.34 17.57 22.99
N LEU A 135 -12.52 16.66 23.52
CA LEU A 135 -12.95 15.36 24.03
C LEU A 135 -13.87 15.48 25.24
N PHE A 136 -13.64 16.47 26.10
CA PHE A 136 -14.57 16.73 27.21
C PHE A 136 -15.86 17.33 26.67
N LEU A 137 -15.79 18.38 25.83
CA LEU A 137 -16.93 19.00 25.14
C LEU A 137 -16.42 19.89 23.98
N VAL A 138 -17.22 20.06 22.92
CA VAL A 138 -16.87 20.91 21.76
C VAL A 138 -16.61 22.37 22.15
N ILE A 139 -17.43 22.94 23.04
CA ILE A 139 -17.34 24.36 23.42
C ILE A 139 -16.03 24.67 24.17
N PRO A 140 -15.62 23.92 25.22
CA PRO A 140 -14.29 24.06 25.82
C PRO A 140 -13.14 23.93 24.84
N GLY A 141 -13.20 22.99 23.90
CA GLY A 141 -12.20 22.84 22.83
C GLY A 141 -12.06 24.11 21.99
N LEU A 142 -13.19 24.68 21.55
CA LEU A 142 -13.21 25.94 20.78
C LEU A 142 -12.69 27.13 21.60
N ALA A 143 -13.05 27.20 22.89
CA ALA A 143 -12.58 28.26 23.78
C ALA A 143 -11.05 28.20 23.99
N LEU A 144 -10.49 27.00 24.13
CA LEU A 144 -9.05 26.79 24.22
C LEU A 144 -8.34 27.12 22.90
N ALA A 145 -8.88 26.64 21.77
CA ALA A 145 -8.37 26.94 20.44
C ALA A 145 -8.25 28.45 20.21
N LEU A 146 -9.33 29.20 20.48
CA LEU A 146 -9.31 30.65 20.38
C LEU A 146 -8.29 31.29 21.34
N SER A 147 -8.24 30.86 22.60
CA SER A 147 -7.35 31.46 23.59
C SER A 147 -5.85 31.27 23.28
N MET A 148 -5.50 30.21 22.54
CA MET A 148 -4.12 29.85 22.23
C MET A 148 -3.74 30.11 20.77
N SER A 149 -4.66 30.61 19.92
CA SER A 149 -4.43 30.76 18.49
C SER A 149 -3.34 31.79 18.13
N LEU A 150 -2.99 32.69 19.06
CA LEU A 150 -1.98 33.73 18.82
C LEU A 150 -0.56 33.30 19.22
N CYS A 151 -0.37 32.07 19.69
CA CYS A 151 0.93 31.58 20.16
C CYS A 151 2.05 31.65 19.11
N PHE A 152 1.72 31.50 17.82
CA PHE A 152 2.71 31.59 16.75
C PHE A 152 3.25 33.02 16.54
N PHE A 153 2.43 34.04 16.78
CA PHE A 153 2.86 35.44 16.70
C PHE A 153 3.72 35.82 17.91
N VAL A 154 3.31 35.35 19.10
CA VAL A 154 4.12 35.45 20.33
C VAL A 154 5.48 34.80 20.13
N MET A 155 5.53 33.62 19.50
CA MET A 155 6.79 32.92 19.24
C MET A 155 7.76 33.73 18.39
N VAL A 156 7.26 34.41 17.35
CA VAL A 156 8.11 35.15 16.41
C VAL A 156 8.53 36.52 16.95
N GLU A 157 7.62 37.22 17.62
CA GLU A 157 7.86 38.58 18.10
C GLU A 157 8.60 38.60 19.44
N GLU A 158 8.15 37.79 20.40
CA GLU A 158 8.72 37.74 21.76
C GLU A 158 9.80 36.67 21.90
N GLU A 159 10.06 35.90 20.84
CA GLU A 159 11.05 34.82 20.82
C GLU A 159 10.81 33.74 21.89
N ARG A 160 9.56 33.62 22.36
CA ARG A 160 9.11 32.60 23.32
C ARG A 160 8.80 31.29 22.61
N THR A 161 9.08 30.16 23.24
CA THR A 161 8.85 28.84 22.61
C THR A 161 8.08 27.90 23.52
N GLY A 162 7.54 26.81 22.95
CA GLY A 162 6.83 25.78 23.71
C GLY A 162 5.59 26.29 24.45
N ILE A 163 5.48 25.94 25.73
CA ILE A 163 4.28 26.24 26.51
C ILE A 163 4.15 27.72 26.87
N ASP A 164 5.27 28.44 26.99
CA ASP A 164 5.25 29.84 27.38
C ASP A 164 4.57 30.72 26.33
N ALA A 165 4.77 30.40 25.04
CA ALA A 165 4.10 31.08 23.94
C ALA A 165 2.57 30.85 23.95
N LEU A 166 2.13 29.65 24.31
CA LEU A 166 0.71 29.30 24.44
C LEU A 166 0.06 30.02 25.63
N LEU A 167 0.75 30.05 26.77
CA LEU A 167 0.27 30.73 27.97
C LEU A 167 0.22 32.24 27.80
N ALA A 168 1.23 32.84 27.16
CA ALA A 168 1.23 34.25 26.81
C ALA A 168 0.06 34.60 25.89
N SER A 169 -0.20 33.82 24.83
CA SER A 169 -1.40 33.98 23.98
C SER A 169 -2.69 33.97 24.79
N ARG A 170 -2.81 33.01 25.73
CA ARG A 170 -4.00 32.91 26.59
C ARG A 170 -4.16 34.11 27.50
N LEU A 171 -3.06 34.65 28.04
CA LEU A 171 -3.07 35.85 28.87
C LEU A 171 -3.49 37.08 28.07
N TYR A 172 -3.01 37.23 26.82
CA TYR A 172 -3.42 38.30 25.91
C TYR A 172 -4.93 38.31 25.60
N ILE A 173 -5.54 37.13 25.50
CA ILE A 173 -6.98 37.00 25.19
C ILE A 173 -7.84 37.06 26.47
N ARG A 174 -7.24 36.88 27.65
CA ARG A 174 -7.97 36.85 28.93
C ARG A 174 -8.62 38.22 29.19
N GLY A 175 -9.94 38.20 29.43
CA GLY A 175 -10.73 39.42 29.62
C GLY A 175 -11.25 40.04 28.32
N HIS A 176 -10.76 39.59 27.16
CA HIS A 176 -11.15 40.08 25.83
C HIS A 176 -11.68 38.99 24.90
N TRP A 177 -11.98 37.81 25.45
CA TRP A 177 -12.34 36.60 24.71
C TRP A 177 -13.48 36.80 23.71
N TRP A 178 -14.59 37.42 24.12
CA TRP A 178 -15.73 37.66 23.23
C TRP A 178 -15.40 38.61 22.08
N ASN A 179 -14.64 39.67 22.35
CA ASN A 179 -14.23 40.61 21.31
C ASN A 179 -13.34 39.92 20.27
N THR A 180 -12.36 39.13 20.72
CA THR A 180 -11.49 38.34 19.84
C THR A 180 -12.27 37.29 19.05
N LEU A 181 -13.25 36.62 19.68
CA LEU A 181 -14.13 35.66 19.01
C LEU A 181 -14.86 36.32 17.84
N PHE A 182 -15.49 37.47 18.04
CA PHE A 182 -16.25 38.15 16.97
C PHE A 182 -15.34 38.65 15.85
N LYS A 183 -14.13 39.15 16.18
CA LYS A 183 -13.11 39.52 15.18
C LYS A 183 -12.73 38.33 14.29
N PHE A 184 -12.49 37.15 14.88
CA PHE A 184 -12.17 35.94 14.10
C PHE A 184 -13.36 35.30 13.42
N LEU A 185 -14.56 35.35 14.01
CA LEU A 185 -15.77 34.85 13.39
C LEU A 185 -16.07 35.59 12.09
N LEU A 186 -15.90 36.92 12.08
CA LEU A 186 -16.08 37.74 10.89
C LEU A 186 -15.14 37.33 9.75
N ILE A 187 -13.83 37.23 10.04
CA ILE A 187 -12.85 36.87 9.00
C ILE A 187 -13.05 35.42 8.51
N TRP A 188 -13.51 34.53 9.39
CA TRP A 188 -13.84 33.15 9.04
C TRP A 188 -15.06 33.07 8.11
N ILE A 189 -16.13 33.84 8.39
CA ILE A 189 -17.29 33.95 7.49
C ILE A 189 -16.88 34.51 6.13
N LEU A 190 -16.01 35.52 6.10
CA LEU A 190 -15.50 36.08 4.84
C LEU A 190 -14.68 35.05 4.04
N SER A 191 -13.82 34.29 4.72
CA SER A 191 -13.06 33.19 4.10
C SER A 191 -13.99 32.12 3.53
N LEU A 192 -15.06 31.76 4.25
CA LEU A 192 -16.06 30.81 3.79
C LEU A 192 -16.80 31.34 2.55
N ALA A 193 -17.21 32.60 2.55
CA ALA A 193 -17.87 33.24 1.41
C ALA A 193 -16.98 33.24 0.15
N ILE A 194 -15.68 33.51 0.29
CA ILE A 194 -14.72 33.45 -0.82
C ILE A 194 -14.56 32.02 -1.35
N SER A 195 -14.56 31.02 -0.47
CA SER A 195 -14.42 29.61 -0.86
C SER A 195 -15.62 29.04 -1.62
N LEU A 196 -16.80 29.67 -1.49
CA LEU A 196 -18.02 29.28 -2.21
C LEU A 196 -18.04 29.77 -3.68
N LEU A 197 -17.07 30.60 -4.09
CA LEU A 197 -16.99 31.07 -5.47
C LEU A 197 -16.54 29.94 -6.42
N PRO A 198 -17.11 29.86 -7.64
CA PRO A 198 -16.80 28.77 -8.58
C PRO A 198 -15.37 28.84 -9.11
N PHE A 199 -14.90 27.71 -9.65
CA PHE A 199 -13.61 27.61 -10.32
C PHE A 199 -13.60 28.43 -11.63
N PRO A 200 -12.50 29.16 -11.95
CA PRO A 200 -11.24 29.28 -11.21
C PRO A 200 -11.19 30.47 -10.23
N VAL A 201 -12.24 31.29 -10.15
CA VAL A 201 -12.25 32.55 -9.38
C VAL A 201 -12.02 32.31 -7.89
N GLY A 202 -12.70 31.31 -7.30
CA GLY A 202 -12.60 31.00 -5.87
C GLY A 202 -11.16 30.70 -5.41
N PRO A 203 -10.46 29.73 -6.01
CA PRO A 203 -9.08 29.41 -5.65
C PRO A 203 -8.10 30.59 -5.79
N ILE A 204 -8.22 31.39 -6.86
CA ILE A 204 -7.35 32.57 -7.07
C ILE A 204 -7.61 33.62 -5.98
N LEU A 205 -8.88 33.90 -5.69
CA LEU A 205 -9.23 34.87 -4.66
C LEU A 205 -8.81 34.39 -3.26
N SER A 206 -8.95 33.10 -2.97
CA SER A 206 -8.50 32.48 -1.71
C SER A 206 -6.98 32.61 -1.53
N LEU A 207 -6.21 32.38 -2.60
CA LEU A 207 -4.76 32.54 -2.59
C LEU A 207 -4.34 33.99 -2.27
N LEU A 208 -5.03 34.97 -2.85
CA LEU A 208 -4.79 36.40 -2.57
C LEU A 208 -5.30 36.85 -1.20
N PHE A 209 -6.35 36.19 -0.69
CA PHE A 209 -6.94 36.50 0.61
C PHE A 209 -6.12 35.95 1.78
N THR A 210 -5.37 34.86 1.57
CA THR A 210 -4.59 34.21 2.63
C THR A 210 -3.56 35.17 3.30
N PRO A 211 -2.76 35.96 2.58
CA PRO A 211 -1.90 36.98 3.19
C PRO A 211 -2.68 38.06 3.96
N PHE A 212 -3.87 38.43 3.50
CA PHE A 212 -4.73 39.39 4.20
C PHE A 212 -5.21 38.82 5.53
N LEU A 213 -5.69 37.57 5.54
CA LEU A 213 -6.08 36.85 6.76
C LEU A 213 -4.93 36.81 7.76
N MET A 214 -3.72 36.50 7.30
CA MET A 214 -2.54 36.44 8.17
C MET A 214 -2.23 37.81 8.82
N LEU A 215 -2.23 38.88 8.02
CA LEU A 215 -2.01 40.24 8.53
C LEU A 215 -3.14 40.72 9.45
N TYR A 216 -4.38 40.25 9.23
CA TYR A 216 -5.50 40.52 10.12
C TYR A 216 -5.23 39.94 11.51
N MET A 217 -4.78 38.68 11.57
CA MET A 217 -4.43 38.02 12.83
C MET A 217 -3.27 38.73 13.55
N VAL A 218 -2.25 39.18 12.80
CA VAL A 218 -1.14 40.00 13.34
C VAL A 218 -1.66 41.31 13.93
N THR A 219 -2.59 41.99 13.24
CA THR A 219 -3.17 43.25 13.71
C THR A 219 -3.99 43.06 14.99
N VAL A 220 -4.79 41.99 15.06
CA VAL A 220 -5.53 41.63 16.28
C VAL A 220 -4.59 41.31 17.43
N TYR A 221 -3.50 40.60 17.16
CA TYR A 221 -2.48 40.30 18.16
C TYR A 221 -1.80 41.57 18.70
N HIS A 222 -1.34 42.47 17.84
CA HIS A 222 -0.76 43.74 18.29
C HIS A 222 -1.76 44.58 19.10
N ASP A 223 -3.03 44.66 18.70
CA ASP A 223 -4.09 45.35 19.45
C ASP A 223 -4.27 44.76 20.87
N LEU A 224 -4.31 43.44 20.99
CA LEU A 224 -4.41 42.76 22.28
C LEU A 224 -3.15 42.96 23.14
N LYS A 225 -1.97 42.95 22.52
CA LYS A 225 -0.69 43.19 23.20
C LYS A 225 -0.55 44.63 23.70
N GLU A 226 -0.92 45.61 22.88
CA GLU A 226 -0.96 47.04 23.24
C GLU A 226 -1.93 47.31 24.41
N CYS A 227 -3.06 46.60 24.46
CA CYS A 227 -4.04 46.74 25.53
C CYS A 227 -3.65 46.01 26.82
N SER A 228 -3.05 44.83 26.71
CA SER A 228 -2.72 43.98 27.88
C SER A 228 -1.37 44.33 28.52
N GLY A 229 -0.46 44.94 27.76
CA GLY A 229 0.93 45.14 28.17
C GLY A 229 1.78 43.88 28.02
N GLU A 230 3.03 43.95 28.50
CA GLU A 230 3.92 42.78 28.52
C GLU A 230 3.41 41.77 29.56
N VAL A 231 3.16 40.53 29.12
CA VAL A 231 2.68 39.45 29.99
C VAL A 231 3.84 38.51 30.31
N ASP A 232 4.00 38.12 31.57
CA ASP A 232 4.98 37.11 31.98
C ASP A 232 4.27 35.80 32.38
N PRO A 233 4.40 34.72 31.58
CA PRO A 233 3.81 33.44 31.93
C PRO A 233 4.58 32.82 33.10
N SER A 234 4.01 32.89 34.31
CA SER A 234 4.62 32.27 35.49
C SER A 234 4.76 30.74 35.35
N PHE A 235 5.97 30.22 35.55
CA PHE A 235 6.36 28.80 35.33
C PHE A 235 5.52 27.74 36.08
N GLY A 236 4.87 28.08 37.20
CA GLY A 236 4.24 27.10 38.09
C GLY A 236 3.03 26.34 37.53
N SER A 237 2.33 26.88 36.52
CA SER A 237 1.11 26.27 35.98
C SER A 237 1.30 25.54 34.63
N GLY A 238 2.49 25.60 34.02
CA GLY A 238 2.69 25.12 32.65
C GLY A 238 2.56 23.61 32.48
N TRP A 239 2.95 22.82 33.49
CA TRP A 239 3.02 21.36 33.39
C TRP A 239 1.67 20.69 33.09
N CYS A 240 0.58 21.16 33.70
CA CYS A 240 -0.75 20.62 33.44
C CYS A 240 -1.16 20.76 31.95
N TRP A 241 -0.72 21.85 31.30
CA TRP A 241 -0.99 22.08 29.89
C TRP A 241 -0.14 21.19 28.98
N VAL A 242 1.12 20.95 29.35
CA VAL A 242 1.97 19.98 28.65
C VAL A 242 1.37 18.59 28.73
N LEU A 243 0.93 18.15 29.92
CA LEU A 243 0.25 16.86 30.09
C LEU A 243 -1.02 16.76 29.25
N SER A 244 -1.84 17.82 29.23
CA SER A 244 -3.05 17.88 28.38
C SER A 244 -2.71 17.79 26.89
N GLY A 245 -1.65 18.49 26.45
CA GLY A 245 -1.14 18.42 25.08
C GLY A 245 -0.68 17.02 24.69
N VAL A 246 0.13 16.37 25.53
CA VAL A 246 0.60 15.00 25.31
C VAL A 246 -0.58 14.02 25.26
N PHE A 247 -1.51 14.13 26.22
CA PHE A 247 -2.70 13.28 26.27
C PHE A 247 -3.57 13.43 25.01
N GLY A 248 -3.86 14.66 24.60
CA GLY A 248 -4.67 14.93 23.42
C GLY A 248 -4.01 14.56 22.10
N PHE A 249 -2.67 14.50 22.04
CA PHE A 249 -1.95 13.98 20.87
C PHE A 249 -1.90 12.44 20.85
N LEU A 250 -1.68 11.82 22.01
CA LEU A 250 -1.57 10.37 22.13
C LEU A 250 -2.89 9.66 21.81
N LEU A 251 -4.04 10.26 22.16
CA LEU A 251 -5.34 9.60 22.02
C LEU A 251 -5.75 9.36 20.55
N PRO A 252 -5.70 10.33 19.63
CA PRO A 252 -5.90 10.08 18.20
C PRO A 252 -4.89 9.10 17.62
N LEU A 253 -3.65 9.12 18.08
CA LEU A 253 -2.63 8.16 17.64
C LEU A 253 -2.98 6.73 18.07
N LEU A 254 -3.42 6.53 19.31
CA LEU A 254 -3.90 5.25 19.82
C LEU A 254 -5.18 4.81 19.11
N ALA A 255 -6.10 5.72 18.83
CA ALA A 255 -7.32 5.44 18.06
C ALA A 255 -6.98 5.03 16.62
N PHE A 256 -5.99 5.68 15.99
CA PHE A 256 -5.51 5.33 14.67
C PHE A 256 -4.85 3.95 14.66
N ILE A 257 -3.92 3.67 15.59
CA ILE A 257 -3.31 2.35 15.75
C ILE A 257 -4.39 1.28 16.02
N GLY A 258 -5.33 1.54 16.92
CA GLY A 258 -6.45 0.66 17.22
C GLY A 258 -7.33 0.41 15.99
N SER A 259 -7.58 1.43 15.17
CA SER A 259 -8.31 1.30 13.91
C SER A 259 -7.56 0.44 12.89
N ILE A 260 -6.23 0.59 12.78
CA ILE A 260 -5.40 -0.25 11.90
C ILE A 260 -5.41 -1.69 12.39
N VAL A 261 -5.30 -1.93 13.69
CA VAL A 261 -5.30 -3.29 14.25
C VAL A 261 -6.68 -3.95 14.11
N ALA A 262 -7.78 -3.21 14.36
CA ALA A 262 -9.14 -3.73 14.27
C ALA A 262 -9.62 -3.92 12.83
N LEU A 263 -9.35 -2.95 11.94
CA LEU A 263 -9.82 -2.95 10.56
C LEU A 263 -8.79 -3.52 9.58
N GLY A 264 -7.51 -3.58 9.93
CA GLY A 264 -6.44 -4.08 9.06
C GLY A 264 -6.73 -5.47 8.47
N PRO A 265 -7.16 -6.47 9.29
CA PRO A 265 -7.54 -7.78 8.77
C PRO A 265 -8.77 -7.76 7.84
N GLN A 266 -9.67 -6.78 8.02
CA GLN A 266 -10.90 -6.62 7.22
C GLN A 266 -10.69 -5.73 5.98
N LEU A 267 -9.60 -4.97 5.93
CA LEU A 267 -9.30 -4.02 4.86
C LEU A 267 -9.38 -4.64 3.46
N PRO A 268 -8.84 -5.86 3.22
CA PRO A 268 -8.95 -6.50 1.91
C PRO A 268 -10.41 -6.73 1.48
N GLU A 269 -11.28 -7.08 2.42
CA GLU A 269 -12.70 -7.35 2.15
C GLU A 269 -13.47 -6.04 1.94
N ILE A 270 -13.20 -5.00 2.74
CA ILE A 270 -13.77 -3.66 2.56
C ILE A 270 -13.36 -3.10 1.19
N ILE A 271 -12.09 -3.25 0.80
CA ILE A 271 -11.61 -2.82 -0.52
C ILE A 271 -12.34 -3.58 -1.64
N LYS A 272 -12.57 -4.89 -1.49
CA LYS A 272 -13.37 -5.67 -2.47
C LYS A 272 -14.80 -5.16 -2.57
N GLN A 273 -15.45 -4.88 -1.45
CA GLN A 273 -16.82 -4.34 -1.42
C GLN A 273 -16.89 -2.96 -2.08
N VAL A 274 -15.96 -2.06 -1.75
CA VAL A 274 -15.88 -0.71 -2.36
C VAL A 274 -15.64 -0.80 -3.87
N LYS A 275 -14.72 -1.67 -4.33
CA LYS A 275 -14.50 -1.88 -5.77
C LYS A 275 -15.77 -2.36 -6.47
N THR A 276 -16.51 -3.28 -5.84
CA THR A 276 -17.76 -3.82 -6.38
C THR A 276 -18.84 -2.75 -6.48
N GLU A 277 -19.00 -1.92 -5.45
CA GLU A 277 -20.02 -0.86 -5.41
C GLU A 277 -19.68 0.32 -6.35
N VAL A 278 -18.39 0.66 -6.48
CA VAL A 278 -17.94 1.69 -7.43
C VAL A 278 -18.20 1.24 -8.87
N ASN A 279 -17.86 0.00 -9.23
CA ASN A 279 -18.16 -0.55 -10.55
C ASN A 279 -19.67 -0.57 -10.83
N ARG A 280 -20.47 -0.92 -9.83
CA ARG A 280 -21.95 -0.92 -9.90
C ARG A 280 -22.49 0.50 -10.15
N THR A 281 -22.00 1.49 -9.41
CA THR A 281 -22.51 2.87 -9.46
C THR A 281 -22.10 3.58 -10.76
N LEU A 282 -20.86 3.35 -11.23
CA LEU A 282 -20.34 3.98 -12.43
C LEU A 282 -20.71 3.24 -13.72
N GLY A 283 -21.37 2.08 -13.64
CA GLY A 283 -21.74 1.26 -14.79
C GLY A 283 -20.53 0.86 -15.65
N THR A 284 -19.34 0.81 -15.05
CA THR A 284 -18.07 0.59 -15.75
C THR A 284 -17.22 -0.40 -14.97
N ASN A 285 -16.54 -1.30 -15.69
CA ASN A 285 -15.58 -2.25 -15.12
C ASN A 285 -14.21 -1.57 -14.96
N ILE A 286 -14.14 -0.44 -14.25
CA ILE A 286 -12.88 0.29 -14.02
C ILE A 286 -11.90 -0.59 -13.27
N PHE A 287 -12.40 -1.36 -12.31
CA PHE A 287 -11.65 -2.40 -11.64
C PHE A 287 -12.15 -3.75 -12.18
N PRO A 288 -11.53 -4.32 -13.23
CA PRO A 288 -11.92 -5.65 -13.69
C PRO A 288 -11.77 -6.59 -12.50
N GLN A 289 -12.89 -7.07 -11.97
CA GLN A 289 -12.82 -8.24 -11.11
C GLN A 289 -12.25 -9.37 -11.96
N PRO A 290 -11.40 -10.24 -11.40
CA PRO A 290 -11.13 -11.53 -12.02
C PRO A 290 -12.52 -12.10 -12.32
N GLN A 291 -12.91 -12.13 -13.60
CA GLN A 291 -14.15 -12.74 -13.98
C GLN A 291 -13.93 -14.20 -13.58
N ALA A 292 -14.55 -14.61 -12.47
CA ALA A 292 -14.83 -16.01 -12.26
C ALA A 292 -15.62 -16.36 -13.51
N ASP A 293 -14.95 -17.04 -14.45
CA ASP A 293 -15.47 -17.38 -15.77
C ASP A 293 -16.95 -17.64 -15.60
N SER A 294 -17.76 -16.73 -16.14
CA SER A 294 -19.20 -16.84 -16.05
C SER A 294 -19.49 -18.16 -16.71
N LYS A 295 -19.72 -19.19 -15.88
CA LYS A 295 -20.43 -20.39 -16.27
C LYS A 295 -21.72 -19.87 -16.85
N GLU A 296 -21.69 -19.75 -18.17
CA GLU A 296 -22.84 -19.55 -19.01
C GLU A 296 -23.91 -20.46 -18.43
N SER A 297 -24.92 -19.85 -17.84
CA SER A 297 -26.06 -20.53 -17.27
C SER A 297 -26.81 -21.13 -18.45
N VAL A 298 -26.32 -22.26 -18.94
CA VAL A 298 -27.06 -23.17 -19.80
C VAL A 298 -28.18 -23.70 -18.93
N ASP A 299 -29.30 -23.00 -18.98
CA ASP A 299 -30.56 -23.29 -18.28
C ASP A 299 -31.32 -24.46 -18.93
N GLU A 300 -30.59 -25.39 -19.53
CA GLU A 300 -31.08 -26.65 -20.10
C GLU A 300 -30.20 -27.80 -19.60
N ARG A 301 -30.18 -28.02 -18.28
CA ARG A 301 -29.82 -29.34 -17.75
C ARG A 301 -31.08 -30.18 -17.66
N GLU A 302 -31.38 -30.81 -18.79
CA GLU A 302 -31.89 -32.16 -18.80
C GLU A 302 -31.15 -32.98 -17.73
N ASN A 303 -31.90 -33.76 -16.96
CA ASN A 303 -31.48 -34.56 -15.81
C ASN A 303 -30.41 -35.60 -16.20
N ILE A 304 -29.19 -35.18 -16.55
CA ILE A 304 -28.05 -36.08 -16.68
C ILE A 304 -27.65 -36.43 -15.26
N LYS A 305 -28.18 -37.56 -14.77
CA LYS A 305 -27.64 -38.28 -13.63
C LYS A 305 -26.15 -38.46 -13.90
N VAL A 306 -25.32 -37.64 -13.25
CA VAL A 306 -23.87 -37.82 -13.26
C VAL A 306 -23.64 -39.27 -12.85
N PRO A 307 -23.05 -40.12 -13.72
CA PRO A 307 -22.84 -41.50 -13.38
C PRO A 307 -21.98 -41.53 -12.13
N ILE A 308 -22.50 -42.13 -11.07
CA ILE A 308 -21.72 -42.43 -9.87
C ILE A 308 -20.58 -43.31 -10.34
N VAL A 309 -19.40 -42.71 -10.49
CA VAL A 309 -18.22 -43.41 -10.94
C VAL A 309 -17.83 -44.37 -9.83
N ARG A 310 -18.17 -45.65 -10.00
CA ARG A 310 -17.63 -46.73 -9.15
C ARG A 310 -16.11 -46.60 -9.19
N GLN A 311 -15.50 -46.46 -8.01
CA GLN A 311 -14.06 -46.62 -7.85
C GLN A 311 -13.74 -48.05 -8.27
N LEU A 312 -13.16 -48.21 -9.47
CA LEU A 312 -12.56 -49.47 -9.85
C LEU A 312 -11.37 -49.68 -8.90
N PRO A 313 -11.23 -50.85 -8.25
CA PRO A 313 -10.07 -51.15 -7.43
C PRO A 313 -8.81 -51.00 -8.27
N SER A 314 -7.71 -50.54 -7.66
CA SER A 314 -6.40 -50.48 -8.33
C SER A 314 -6.07 -51.86 -8.89
N VAL A 315 -6.01 -51.98 -10.21
CA VAL A 315 -5.59 -53.21 -10.88
C VAL A 315 -4.07 -53.31 -10.72
N ASP A 316 -3.58 -54.48 -10.34
CA ASP A 316 -2.21 -54.81 -9.92
C ASP A 316 -1.08 -53.84 -10.36
N GLY A 317 -0.72 -52.90 -9.46
CA GLY A 317 0.43 -52.01 -9.63
C GLY A 317 0.17 -50.72 -10.40
N PHE A 318 -1.09 -50.40 -10.74
CA PHE A 318 -1.48 -49.15 -11.38
C PHE A 318 -2.13 -48.19 -10.36
N LEU A 319 -1.49 -47.05 -10.11
CA LEU A 319 -2.02 -46.01 -9.22
C LEU A 319 -2.63 -44.87 -10.01
N ILE A 320 -3.83 -44.47 -9.65
CA ILE A 320 -4.59 -43.40 -10.31
C ILE A 320 -4.96 -42.32 -9.30
N TRP A 321 -4.65 -41.07 -9.60
CA TRP A 321 -5.22 -39.88 -8.97
C TRP A 321 -6.19 -39.25 -9.95
N ARG A 322 -7.39 -38.91 -9.47
CA ARG A 322 -8.38 -38.20 -10.26
C ARG A 322 -8.52 -36.80 -9.71
N ASP A 323 -8.47 -35.83 -10.60
CA ASP A 323 -8.56 -34.44 -10.25
C ASP A 323 -9.91 -33.85 -10.72
N PRO A 324 -10.54 -32.93 -9.95
CA PRO A 324 -11.81 -32.35 -10.33
C PRO A 324 -11.70 -31.46 -11.57
N ILE A 325 -12.35 -31.86 -12.67
CA ILE A 325 -12.40 -31.08 -13.91
C ILE A 325 -12.89 -29.64 -13.66
N GLY A 326 -12.14 -28.67 -14.18
CA GLY A 326 -12.49 -27.24 -14.19
C GLY A 326 -12.12 -26.51 -12.90
N ASP A 327 -11.10 -26.97 -12.18
CA ASP A 327 -10.54 -26.28 -11.01
C ASP A 327 -9.27 -25.47 -11.33
N THR A 328 -8.81 -25.54 -12.59
CA THR A 328 -7.71 -24.74 -13.12
C THR A 328 -8.21 -23.49 -13.86
N TYR A 329 -7.47 -22.37 -13.76
CA TYR A 329 -7.80 -21.12 -14.48
C TYR A 329 -7.58 -21.23 -15.98
N ASN A 330 -6.57 -21.99 -16.39
CA ASN A 330 -6.33 -22.29 -17.80
C ASN A 330 -6.98 -23.65 -18.14
N PRO A 331 -8.14 -23.67 -18.84
CA PRO A 331 -8.87 -24.91 -19.12
C PRO A 331 -8.10 -25.87 -20.05
N PHE A 332 -7.00 -25.42 -20.67
CA PHE A 332 -6.10 -26.28 -21.45
C PHE A 332 -5.06 -27.01 -20.59
N LEU A 333 -4.80 -26.51 -19.37
CA LEU A 333 -3.89 -27.11 -18.40
C LEU A 333 -4.64 -27.92 -17.32
N ASP A 334 -5.95 -28.09 -17.48
CA ASP A 334 -6.81 -28.85 -16.57
C ASP A 334 -6.48 -30.34 -16.66
N ILE A 335 -6.01 -30.92 -15.56
CA ILE A 335 -5.66 -32.33 -15.48
C ILE A 335 -6.90 -33.11 -15.06
N LYS A 336 -7.21 -34.17 -15.81
CA LYS A 336 -8.33 -35.06 -15.50
C LYS A 336 -7.89 -36.23 -14.63
N GLU A 337 -6.74 -36.81 -14.98
CA GLU A 337 -6.22 -38.01 -14.33
C GLU A 337 -4.69 -38.03 -14.38
N VAL A 338 -4.08 -38.43 -13.28
CA VAL A 338 -2.65 -38.73 -13.20
C VAL A 338 -2.51 -40.19 -12.80
N SER A 339 -1.60 -40.92 -13.42
CA SER A 339 -1.30 -42.29 -13.02
C SER A 339 0.19 -42.59 -13.00
N ALA A 340 0.56 -43.55 -12.17
CA ALA A 340 1.94 -44.02 -12.03
C ALA A 340 1.97 -45.56 -12.01
N LYS A 341 2.93 -46.13 -12.74
CA LYS A 341 3.17 -47.57 -12.82
C LYS A 341 4.67 -47.86 -12.96
N GLY A 342 5.22 -48.69 -12.09
CA GLY A 342 6.54 -49.28 -12.30
C GLY A 342 6.41 -50.58 -13.10
N ASP A 343 7.09 -50.67 -14.24
CA ASP A 343 7.10 -51.87 -15.10
C ASP A 343 8.36 -51.92 -15.96
N GLN A 344 8.88 -53.12 -16.21
CA GLN A 344 10.01 -53.36 -17.12
C GLN A 344 11.26 -52.49 -16.86
N GLY A 345 11.55 -52.16 -15.60
CA GLY A 345 12.70 -51.32 -15.26
C GLY A 345 12.48 -49.80 -15.47
N GLU A 346 11.25 -49.38 -15.72
CA GLU A 346 10.87 -47.98 -15.93
C GLU A 346 9.69 -47.57 -15.02
N LEU A 347 9.74 -46.34 -14.51
CA LEU A 347 8.60 -45.69 -13.88
C LEU A 347 7.86 -44.89 -14.96
N MET A 348 6.64 -45.30 -15.26
CA MET A 348 5.74 -44.60 -16.19
C MET A 348 4.82 -43.68 -15.41
N LEU A 349 4.87 -42.38 -15.74
CA LEU A 349 3.98 -41.35 -15.24
C LEU A 349 3.10 -40.88 -16.40
N THR A 350 1.78 -41.08 -16.28
CA THR A 350 0.83 -40.73 -17.33
C THR A 350 -0.10 -39.63 -16.83
N ILE A 351 -0.15 -38.53 -17.58
CA ILE A 351 -0.97 -37.35 -17.29
C ILE A 351 -2.00 -37.25 -18.40
N THR A 352 -3.27 -37.28 -18.03
CA THR A 352 -4.40 -37.13 -18.97
C THR A 352 -5.08 -35.81 -18.71
N MET A 353 -5.10 -34.97 -19.73
CA MET A 353 -5.67 -33.63 -19.72
C MET A 353 -7.18 -33.68 -20.02
N THR A 354 -7.92 -32.64 -19.63
CA THR A 354 -9.33 -32.48 -20.03
C THR A 354 -9.46 -32.11 -21.52
N ARG A 355 -8.45 -31.45 -22.10
CA ARG A 355 -8.41 -31.02 -23.51
C ARG A 355 -7.18 -31.57 -24.22
N SER A 356 -7.24 -31.68 -25.55
CA SER A 356 -6.09 -32.15 -26.33
C SER A 356 -4.93 -31.15 -26.27
N LEU A 357 -3.70 -31.66 -26.21
CA LEU A 357 -2.49 -30.82 -26.21
C LEU A 357 -2.31 -30.06 -27.51
N SER A 358 -2.82 -30.59 -28.62
CA SER A 358 -2.88 -29.87 -29.89
C SER A 358 -3.68 -28.58 -29.79
N ALA A 359 -4.78 -28.57 -29.01
CA ALA A 359 -5.58 -27.36 -28.83
C ALA A 359 -4.84 -26.32 -27.98
N TYR A 360 -4.08 -26.76 -26.97
CA TYR A 360 -3.19 -25.89 -26.20
C TYR A 360 -2.11 -25.24 -27.08
N PHE A 361 -1.41 -26.03 -27.89
CA PHE A 361 -0.32 -25.50 -28.73
C PHE A 361 -0.78 -24.57 -29.85
N LEU A 362 -2.08 -24.56 -30.18
CA LEU A 362 -2.65 -23.61 -31.14
C LEU A 362 -2.95 -22.24 -30.53
N THR A 363 -3.10 -22.13 -29.21
CA THR A 363 -3.49 -20.89 -28.53
C THR A 363 -2.32 -20.13 -27.91
N VAL A 364 -1.23 -20.83 -27.59
CA VAL A 364 -0.04 -20.27 -26.93
C VAL A 364 0.94 -19.66 -27.92
N LYS A 365 1.58 -18.53 -27.57
CA LYS A 365 2.53 -17.86 -28.45
C LYS A 365 3.86 -18.59 -28.44
N ALA A 366 4.58 -18.53 -29.56
CA ALA A 366 5.88 -19.13 -29.65
C ALA A 366 6.88 -18.45 -28.70
N GLY A 367 7.66 -19.25 -27.96
CA GLY A 367 8.58 -18.79 -26.92
C GLY A 367 7.99 -18.82 -25.51
N ASP A 368 6.67 -19.00 -25.37
CA ASP A 368 6.05 -19.22 -24.07
C ASP A 368 6.26 -20.67 -23.62
N PHE A 369 6.34 -20.86 -22.30
CA PHE A 369 6.34 -22.15 -21.65
C PHE A 369 5.38 -22.11 -20.47
N ASP A 370 4.61 -23.18 -20.29
CA ASP A 370 3.78 -23.35 -19.10
C ASP A 370 4.20 -24.61 -18.35
N PRO A 371 4.49 -24.52 -17.04
CA PRO A 371 4.60 -25.71 -16.23
C PRO A 371 3.26 -26.44 -16.21
N LEU A 372 3.28 -27.77 -16.35
CA LEU A 372 2.08 -28.60 -16.32
C LEU A 372 1.90 -29.21 -14.92
N ILE A 373 2.90 -29.98 -14.50
CA ILE A 373 2.84 -30.77 -13.27
C ILE A 373 4.26 -31.03 -12.75
N SER A 374 4.40 -31.09 -11.43
CA SER A 374 5.62 -31.50 -10.73
C SER A 374 5.33 -32.76 -9.93
N PHE A 375 6.12 -33.83 -10.14
CA PHE A 375 6.06 -35.05 -9.34
C PHE A 375 7.17 -35.04 -8.30
N TYR A 376 6.83 -35.36 -7.06
CA TYR A 376 7.78 -35.50 -5.97
C TYR A 376 7.93 -36.98 -5.62
N LEU A 377 9.16 -37.46 -5.67
CA LEU A 377 9.53 -38.86 -5.48
C LEU A 377 10.40 -38.99 -4.23
N ASP A 378 10.07 -39.96 -3.39
CA ASP A 378 10.91 -40.46 -2.30
C ASP A 378 11.22 -41.93 -2.63
N THR A 379 12.51 -42.23 -2.81
CA THR A 379 12.97 -43.54 -3.29
C THR A 379 13.36 -44.50 -2.17
N ASP A 380 13.63 -43.99 -0.96
CA ASP A 380 13.99 -44.81 0.20
C ASP A 380 12.86 -44.92 1.25
N ILE A 381 11.76 -44.19 1.03
CA ILE A 381 10.55 -44.08 1.87
C ILE A 381 10.84 -43.43 3.24
N ASN A 382 12.09 -43.06 3.51
CA ASN A 382 12.51 -42.49 4.76
C ASN A 382 12.28 -40.98 4.76
N LYS A 383 11.28 -40.55 5.51
CA LYS A 383 10.92 -39.12 5.62
C LYS A 383 12.06 -38.22 6.13
N ALA A 384 13.11 -38.78 6.72
CA ALA A 384 14.25 -38.04 7.26
C ALA A 384 15.38 -37.78 6.25
N THR A 385 15.42 -38.51 5.12
CA THR A 385 16.53 -38.47 4.15
C THR A 385 16.27 -37.53 2.98
N GLY A 386 15.00 -37.22 2.68
CA GLY A 386 14.64 -36.25 1.64
C GLY A 386 14.36 -34.83 2.12
N GLY A 387 14.29 -33.88 1.18
CA GLY A 387 14.05 -32.47 1.45
C GLY A 387 12.57 -32.06 1.53
N THR A 388 12.34 -30.76 1.75
CA THR A 388 10.99 -30.17 1.71
C THR A 388 10.70 -29.64 0.29
N PRO A 389 9.52 -29.93 -0.29
CA PRO A 389 9.14 -29.31 -1.54
C PRO A 389 9.01 -27.79 -1.32
N PHE A 390 9.76 -27.02 -2.11
CA PHE A 390 9.94 -25.59 -1.89
C PHE A 390 8.62 -24.82 -1.76
N GLY A 391 8.54 -23.96 -0.74
CA GLY A 391 7.42 -23.04 -0.56
C GLY A 391 6.17 -23.63 0.09
N GLN A 392 6.19 -24.86 0.62
CA GLN A 392 5.05 -25.41 1.35
C GLN A 392 5.19 -25.36 2.88
N GLN A 393 4.30 -24.60 3.52
CA GLN A 393 4.15 -24.53 4.99
C GLN A 393 3.39 -25.73 5.60
N GLN A 394 3.06 -26.78 4.82
CA GLN A 394 2.16 -27.87 5.26
C GLN A 394 2.85 -29.14 5.77
N GLY A 395 4.12 -29.08 6.18
CA GLY A 395 4.77 -30.16 6.95
C GLY A 395 4.96 -31.50 6.23
N ARG A 396 4.94 -31.53 4.89
CA ARG A 396 5.27 -32.72 4.09
C ARG A 396 6.73 -32.62 3.62
N ASN A 397 7.59 -33.44 4.23
CA ASN A 397 9.03 -33.46 3.99
C ASN A 397 9.46 -34.88 3.62
N GLY A 398 10.65 -35.01 3.03
CA GLY A 398 11.27 -36.30 2.75
C GLY A 398 11.11 -36.77 1.31
N TYR A 399 11.18 -35.87 0.32
CA TYR A 399 11.29 -36.28 -1.10
C TYR A 399 12.70 -36.02 -1.62
N ASP A 400 13.22 -36.93 -2.42
CA ASP A 400 14.60 -36.90 -2.94
C ASP A 400 14.65 -36.30 -4.35
N LEU A 401 13.56 -36.42 -5.10
CA LEU A 401 13.50 -36.03 -6.50
C LEU A 401 12.25 -35.20 -6.79
N ASP A 402 12.42 -34.24 -7.69
CA ASP A 402 11.36 -33.43 -8.29
C ASP A 402 11.46 -33.52 -9.82
N ILE A 403 10.39 -34.01 -10.44
CA ILE A 403 10.28 -34.21 -11.88
C ILE A 403 9.25 -33.21 -12.40
N GLN A 404 9.73 -32.20 -13.11
CA GLN A 404 8.90 -31.12 -13.63
C GLN A 404 8.61 -31.32 -15.11
N VAL A 405 7.33 -31.42 -15.46
CA VAL A 405 6.84 -31.53 -16.83
C VAL A 405 6.39 -30.15 -17.29
N GLN A 406 6.97 -29.65 -18.38
CA GLN A 406 6.66 -28.32 -18.94
C GLN A 406 6.23 -28.46 -20.41
N LEU A 407 5.23 -27.68 -20.81
CA LEU A 407 4.82 -27.53 -22.19
C LEU A 407 5.59 -26.35 -22.79
N VAL A 408 6.30 -26.57 -23.89
CA VAL A 408 7.17 -25.56 -24.52
C VAL A 408 6.79 -25.37 -25.97
N VAL A 409 6.55 -24.13 -26.39
CA VAL A 409 6.23 -23.81 -27.79
C VAL A 409 7.47 -23.31 -28.50
N LYS A 410 8.08 -24.14 -29.35
CA LYS A 410 9.29 -23.77 -30.10
C LYS A 410 8.91 -23.20 -31.46
N GLN A 411 9.47 -22.03 -31.78
CA GLN A 411 9.39 -21.47 -33.12
C GLN A 411 10.47 -22.14 -33.98
N GLU A 412 10.05 -22.96 -34.93
CA GLU A 412 10.99 -23.51 -35.90
C GLU A 412 11.42 -22.39 -36.86
N LYS A 413 12.73 -22.14 -36.98
CA LYS A 413 13.28 -20.97 -37.71
C LYS A 413 12.81 -20.85 -39.17
N ASN A 414 12.29 -21.92 -39.76
CA ASN A 414 11.83 -21.98 -41.14
C ASN A 414 10.38 -22.45 -41.33
N ALA A 415 9.64 -22.82 -40.26
CA ALA A 415 8.27 -23.29 -40.39
C ALA A 415 7.26 -22.18 -40.05
N LYS A 416 6.16 -22.12 -40.81
CA LYS A 416 5.03 -21.21 -40.51
C LYS A 416 4.20 -21.66 -39.30
N SER A 417 4.39 -22.88 -38.84
CA SER A 417 3.70 -23.48 -37.70
C SER A 417 4.66 -23.62 -36.52
N ALA A 418 4.23 -23.19 -35.33
CA ALA A 418 4.93 -23.53 -34.09
C ALA A 418 4.78 -25.02 -33.80
N SER A 419 5.84 -25.65 -33.29
CA SER A 419 5.79 -27.03 -32.79
C SER A 419 5.75 -27.02 -31.27
N GLY A 420 4.78 -27.74 -30.71
CA GLY A 420 4.72 -28.01 -29.29
C GLY A 420 5.69 -29.13 -28.92
N GLU A 421 6.54 -28.88 -27.94
CA GLU A 421 7.38 -29.89 -27.30
C GLU A 421 7.03 -30.00 -25.82
N ILE A 422 7.33 -31.15 -25.22
CA ILE A 422 7.22 -31.35 -23.78
C ILE A 422 8.63 -31.59 -23.26
N ASP A 423 9.08 -30.69 -22.40
CA ASP A 423 10.39 -30.77 -21.77
C ASP A 423 10.20 -31.28 -20.32
N VAL A 424 10.95 -32.32 -19.94
CA VAL A 424 10.91 -32.90 -18.59
C VAL A 424 12.25 -32.65 -17.91
N SER A 425 12.22 -31.82 -16.87
CA SER A 425 13.40 -31.46 -16.09
C SER A 425 13.46 -32.23 -14.78
N LEU A 426 14.66 -32.70 -14.43
CA LEU A 426 14.89 -33.52 -13.24
C LEU A 426 15.72 -32.74 -12.21
N TYR A 427 15.23 -32.73 -10.97
CA TYR A 427 15.86 -32.04 -9.86
C TYR A 427 16.03 -32.98 -8.67
N GLN A 428 17.18 -32.88 -8.01
CA GLN A 428 17.45 -33.53 -6.74
C GLN A 428 17.13 -32.52 -5.63
N ILE A 429 16.43 -32.97 -4.59
CA ILE A 429 16.06 -32.17 -3.44
C ILE A 429 16.91 -32.64 -2.25
N ASP A 430 17.68 -31.73 -1.65
CA ASP A 430 18.49 -31.98 -0.46
C ASP A 430 18.17 -30.90 0.58
N GLY A 431 17.37 -31.26 1.59
CA GLY A 431 16.84 -30.31 2.55
C GLY A 431 15.99 -29.20 1.89
N ASN A 432 16.53 -27.99 1.84
CA ASN A 432 15.93 -26.82 1.19
C ASN A 432 16.72 -26.38 -0.05
N GLU A 433 17.52 -27.26 -0.65
CA GLU A 433 18.20 -27.02 -1.92
C GLU A 433 17.57 -27.88 -3.04
N ARG A 434 17.37 -27.27 -4.21
CA ARG A 434 16.89 -27.94 -5.43
C ARG A 434 17.97 -27.81 -6.48
N ARG A 435 18.59 -28.93 -6.86
CA ARG A 435 19.69 -28.96 -7.83
C ARG A 435 19.23 -29.71 -9.09
N SER A 436 19.29 -29.05 -10.24
CA SER A 436 19.01 -29.74 -11.51
C SER A 436 20.11 -30.76 -11.78
N PHE A 437 19.73 -31.99 -12.14
CA PHE A 437 20.67 -33.04 -12.52
C PHE A 437 20.48 -33.54 -13.97
N GLY A 438 19.59 -32.91 -14.73
CA GLY A 438 19.45 -33.15 -16.16
C GLY A 438 18.05 -32.92 -16.70
N MET A 439 17.91 -33.16 -18.01
CA MET A 439 16.64 -33.24 -18.72
C MET A 439 16.46 -34.66 -19.24
N LEU A 440 15.22 -35.16 -19.26
CA LEU A 440 14.91 -36.46 -19.83
C LEU A 440 15.07 -36.42 -21.36
N ASP A 441 15.59 -37.51 -21.94
CA ASP A 441 15.62 -37.68 -23.39
C ASP A 441 14.19 -37.59 -23.96
N LYS A 442 14.03 -36.93 -25.12
CA LYS A 442 12.75 -36.85 -25.83
C LYS A 442 12.11 -38.22 -26.07
N LYS A 443 12.90 -39.29 -26.20
CA LYS A 443 12.39 -40.66 -26.32
C LYS A 443 11.65 -41.15 -25.07
N GLY A 444 11.96 -40.57 -23.91
CA GLY A 444 11.28 -40.84 -22.65
C GLY A 444 9.92 -40.15 -22.53
N VAL A 445 9.53 -39.30 -23.48
CA VAL A 445 8.25 -38.58 -23.45
C VAL A 445 7.42 -38.96 -24.67
N THR A 446 6.21 -39.47 -24.44
CA THR A 446 5.25 -39.80 -25.51
C THR A 446 4.00 -38.96 -25.34
N VAL A 447 3.55 -38.34 -26.43
CA VAL A 447 2.32 -37.55 -26.46
C VAL A 447 1.31 -38.22 -27.37
N SER A 448 0.10 -38.47 -26.86
CA SER A 448 -1.01 -39.05 -27.62
C SER A 448 -2.31 -38.34 -27.27
N GLY A 449 -2.75 -37.44 -28.15
CA GLY A 449 -4.00 -36.68 -27.98
C GLY A 449 -3.97 -35.75 -26.76
N ASP A 450 -4.68 -36.14 -25.71
CA ASP A 450 -4.79 -35.46 -24.41
C ASP A 450 -3.85 -36.06 -23.35
N THR A 451 -3.04 -37.04 -23.71
CA THR A 451 -2.24 -37.83 -22.76
C THR A 451 -0.75 -37.61 -22.98
N VAL A 452 -0.04 -37.31 -21.88
CA VAL A 452 1.43 -37.26 -21.80
C VAL A 452 1.90 -38.47 -20.99
N THR A 453 2.84 -39.25 -21.52
CA THR A 453 3.50 -40.33 -20.78
C THR A 453 4.98 -40.04 -20.67
N VAL A 454 5.48 -39.97 -19.44
CA VAL A 454 6.88 -39.80 -19.08
C VAL A 454 7.42 -41.15 -18.58
N ARG A 455 8.50 -41.64 -19.19
CA ARG A 455 9.16 -42.90 -18.86
C ARG A 455 10.52 -42.62 -18.25
N LEU A 456 10.69 -43.02 -17.00
CA LEU A 456 11.90 -42.78 -16.20
C LEU A 456 12.60 -44.12 -15.93
N PRO A 457 13.75 -44.40 -16.54
CA PRO A 457 14.52 -45.59 -16.23
C PRO A 457 14.90 -45.64 -14.75
N TYR A 458 14.76 -46.79 -14.10
CA TYR A 458 15.11 -46.96 -12.68
C TYR A 458 16.57 -46.58 -12.39
N SER A 459 17.47 -46.77 -13.37
CA SER A 459 18.87 -46.36 -13.27
C SER A 459 19.05 -44.85 -13.08
N GLN A 460 18.17 -44.01 -13.64
CA GLN A 460 18.20 -42.56 -13.44
C GLN A 460 17.65 -42.16 -12.07
N LEU A 461 16.75 -42.97 -11.50
CA LEU A 461 16.16 -42.76 -10.18
C LEU A 461 16.99 -43.38 -9.05
N LYS A 462 18.07 -44.11 -9.38
CA LYS A 462 18.89 -44.90 -8.43
C LYS A 462 18.08 -45.91 -7.61
N VAL A 463 17.08 -46.52 -8.24
CA VAL A 463 16.24 -47.58 -7.66
C VAL A 463 16.45 -48.90 -8.39
N ALA A 464 16.11 -50.01 -7.75
CA ALA A 464 16.17 -51.35 -8.31
C ALA A 464 14.76 -51.91 -8.57
N PRO A 465 14.59 -52.83 -9.54
CA PRO A 465 13.37 -53.62 -9.65
C PRO A 465 13.11 -54.37 -8.33
N GLY A 466 11.87 -54.30 -7.84
CA GLY A 466 11.43 -54.78 -6.54
C GLY A 466 11.26 -53.68 -5.48
N ASP A 467 11.83 -52.49 -5.69
CA ASP A 467 11.70 -51.37 -4.77
C ASP A 467 10.27 -50.78 -4.77
N THR A 468 10.01 -49.86 -3.85
CA THR A 468 8.76 -49.10 -3.82
C THR A 468 9.08 -47.62 -3.68
N ALA A 469 8.49 -46.78 -4.53
CA ALA A 469 8.65 -45.34 -4.47
C ALA A 469 7.40 -44.69 -3.85
N ARG A 470 7.59 -43.72 -2.94
CA ARG A 470 6.49 -42.85 -2.51
C ARG A 470 6.40 -41.66 -3.46
N ILE A 471 5.24 -41.49 -4.07
CA ILE A 471 4.99 -40.45 -5.07
C ILE A 471 3.81 -39.59 -4.66
N CYS A 472 3.95 -38.28 -4.86
CA CYS A 472 2.83 -37.37 -4.99
C CYS A 472 3.08 -36.40 -6.15
N TYR A 473 2.09 -35.58 -6.49
CA TYR A 473 2.26 -34.54 -7.49
C TYR A 473 1.64 -33.23 -7.05
N ARG A 474 2.01 -32.15 -7.75
CA ARG A 474 1.45 -30.83 -7.67
C ARG A 474 1.18 -30.31 -9.07
N GLU A 475 -0.02 -29.81 -9.30
CA GLU A 475 -0.37 -29.18 -10.57
C GLU A 475 0.13 -27.74 -10.57
N ALA A 476 0.64 -27.29 -11.71
CA ALA A 476 1.18 -25.94 -11.82
C ALA A 476 0.12 -24.84 -11.62
N ALA A 477 -1.11 -25.08 -12.10
CA ALA A 477 -2.24 -24.17 -11.89
C ALA A 477 -2.51 -23.91 -10.39
N GLN A 478 -2.18 -24.86 -9.51
CA GLN A 478 -2.37 -24.75 -8.08
C GLN A 478 -1.28 -23.89 -7.39
N GLU A 479 -0.15 -23.60 -8.04
CA GLU A 479 0.88 -22.69 -7.52
C GLU A 479 0.42 -21.24 -7.46
N GLN A 480 -0.55 -20.86 -8.29
CA GLN A 480 -1.06 -19.50 -8.40
C GLN A 480 -2.11 -19.13 -7.32
N GLY A 481 -2.17 -19.89 -6.22
CA GLY A 481 -2.79 -19.43 -4.96
C GLY A 481 -4.21 -19.90 -4.65
N GLN A 482 -4.78 -20.86 -5.39
CA GLN A 482 -6.14 -21.36 -5.14
C GLN A 482 -6.28 -22.89 -5.01
N GLY A 483 -5.20 -23.65 -5.18
CA GLY A 483 -5.25 -25.13 -5.20
C GLY A 483 -5.11 -25.83 -3.85
N ARG A 484 -5.49 -27.13 -3.81
CA ARG A 484 -5.54 -27.99 -2.62
C ARG A 484 -4.17 -28.47 -2.08
N GLY A 485 -3.06 -27.89 -2.54
CA GLY A 485 -1.71 -28.34 -2.18
C GLY A 485 -1.35 -29.68 -2.82
N LEU A 486 -0.34 -30.37 -2.30
CA LEU A 486 0.12 -31.66 -2.85
C LEU A 486 -0.98 -32.72 -2.83
N ALA A 487 -1.06 -33.51 -3.91
CA ALA A 487 -1.85 -34.73 -3.93
C ALA A 487 -1.45 -35.69 -2.80
N LYS A 488 -2.35 -36.60 -2.41
CA LYS A 488 -2.03 -37.60 -1.38
C LYS A 488 -0.92 -38.52 -1.86
N ASP A 489 0.01 -38.82 -0.95
CA ASP A 489 1.08 -39.80 -1.18
C ASP A 489 0.51 -41.16 -1.58
N LYS A 490 1.17 -41.80 -2.54
CA LYS A 490 0.93 -43.20 -2.89
C LYS A 490 2.24 -43.95 -3.04
N LEU A 491 2.21 -45.24 -2.72
CA LEU A 491 3.34 -46.14 -2.86
C LEU A 491 3.23 -46.90 -4.18
N VAL A 492 4.16 -46.65 -5.10
CA VAL A 492 4.24 -47.32 -6.41
C VAL A 492 5.27 -48.45 -6.33
N PRO A 493 4.86 -49.73 -6.47
CA PRO A 493 5.81 -50.82 -6.59
C PRO A 493 6.54 -50.72 -7.94
N LEU A 494 7.86 -50.83 -7.90
CA LEU A 494 8.74 -50.74 -9.06
C LEU A 494 9.05 -52.15 -9.56
N LYS A 495 8.17 -52.71 -10.40
CA LYS A 495 8.32 -54.08 -10.90
C LYS A 495 9.41 -54.23 -11.96
#